data_AF-A0A6M8EFK6-F1
#
_entry.id   AF-A0A6M8EFK6-F1
#
_cell.length_a   1.000
_cell.length_b   1.000
_cell.length_c   1.000
_cell.angle_alpha   90.00
_cell.angle_beta   90.00
_cell.angle_gamma   90.00
#
_symmetry.space_group_name_H-M   'P 1'
#
loop_
_entity.id
_entity.type
_entity.pdbx_description
1 polymer ?
#
loop_
_entity_poly.entity_id
_entity_poly.type
_entity_poly.pdbx_seq_one_letter_code
_entity_poly.pdbx_strand_id
1 'polypeptide(L)' 'MNYTDLKDKNLNELQVLLKEKKVLLFELKAKLKTMQLTNTSELRVAKKDIAKIQTAMTAAKAN' A
#
# COMPACT_ATOMS: atom_id res chain seq x y z
N MET A 1 -3.43 0.17 7.47
CA MET A 1 -3.65 1.63 7.60
C MET A 1 -5.12 1.98 7.77
N ASN A 2 -5.43 2.98 8.60
CA ASN A 2 -6.76 3.61 8.68
C ASN A 2 -6.89 4.68 7.60
N TYR A 3 -8.09 4.80 7.02
CA TYR A 3 -8.36 5.67 5.86
C TYR A 3 -8.36 7.16 6.23
N THR A 4 -8.63 7.48 7.49
CA THR A 4 -8.61 8.85 8.04
C THR A 4 -7.23 9.49 7.89
N ASP A 5 -6.15 8.78 8.21
CA ASP A 5 -4.78 9.30 8.13
C ASP A 5 -4.27 9.50 6.69
N LEU A 6 -5.00 8.95 5.70
CA LEU A 6 -4.67 9.06 4.28
C LEU A 6 -5.44 10.19 3.59
N LYS A 7 -6.54 10.66 4.19
CA LYS A 7 -7.41 11.68 3.60
C LYS A 7 -6.84 13.09 3.77
N ASP A 8 -6.08 13.32 4.84
CA ASP A 8 -5.46 14.61 5.16
C ASP A 8 -4.06 14.79 4.55
N LYS A 9 -3.52 13.75 3.89
CA LYS A 9 -2.18 13.78 3.28
C LYS A 9 -2.20 14.35 1.87
N ASN A 10 -1.14 15.08 1.54
CA ASN A 10 -0.97 15.68 0.23
C ASN A 10 -0.84 14.60 -0.87
N LEU A 11 -1.29 14.90 -2.08
CA LEU A 11 -1.23 13.99 -3.24
C LEU A 11 0.19 13.45 -3.48
N ASN A 12 1.21 14.28 -3.26
CA ASN A 12 2.61 13.88 -3.38
C ASN A 12 3.01 12.84 -2.32
N GLU A 13 2.57 13.01 -1.07
CA GLU A 13 2.85 12.05 0.01
C GLU A 13 2.15 10.71 -0.22
N LEU A 14 0.90 10.75 -0.71
CA LEU A 14 0.16 9.55 -1.10
C LEU A 14 0.88 8.79 -2.21
N GLN A 15 1.48 9.50 -3.17
CA GLN A 15 2.21 8.90 -4.28
C GLN A 15 3.54 8.27 -3.83
N VAL A 16 4.24 8.89 -2.87
CA VAL A 16 5.44 8.32 -2.22
C VAL A 16 5.08 7.05 -1.45
N LEU A 17 4.03 7.10 -0.62
CA LEU A 17 3.54 5.94 0.14
C LEU A 17 3.14 4.77 -0.77
N LEU A 18 2.52 5.07 -1.91
CA LEU A 18 2.12 4.07 -2.90
C LEU A 18 3.37 3.35 -3.48
N LYS A 19 4.44 4.10 -3.74
CA LYS A 19 5.71 3.56 -4.24
C LYS A 19 6.34 2.64 -3.21
N GLU A 20 6.43 3.07 -1.96
CA GLU A 20 6.97 2.26 -0.85
C GLU A 20 6.20 0.95 -0.65
N LYS A 21 4.86 1.01 -0.62
CA LYS A 21 4.03 -0.20 -0.45
C LYS A 21 4.12 -1.16 -1.62
N LYS A 22 4.36 -0.67 -2.85
CA LYS A 22 4.62 -1.53 -4.01
C LYS A 22 5.98 -2.23 -3.93
N VAL A 23 7.02 -1.55 -3.44
CA VAL A 23 8.35 -2.16 -3.21
C VAL A 23 8.23 -3.23 -2.13
N LEU A 24 7.53 -2.93 -1.04
CA LEU A 24 7.28 -3.89 0.04
C LEU A 24 6.51 -5.13 -0.46
N LEU A 25 5.53 -4.95 -1.35
CA LEU A 25 4.83 -6.07 -2.00
C LEU A 25 5.75 -6.89 -2.90
N PHE A 26 6.70 -6.25 -3.59
CA PHE A 26 7.70 -6.93 -4.42
C PHE A 26 8.64 -7.79 -3.57
N GLU A 27 9.17 -7.24 -2.48
CA GLU A 27 10.00 -7.98 -1.52
C GLU A 27 9.24 -9.14 -0.89
N LEU A 28 7.99 -8.92 -0.47
CA LEU A 28 7.14 -9.97 0.09
C LEU A 28 6.87 -11.09 -0.93
N LYS A 29 6.67 -10.76 -2.21
CA LYS A 29 6.55 -11.76 -3.28
C LYS A 29 7.86 -12.51 -3.52
N ALA A 30 9.00 -11.84 -3.44
CA ALA A 30 10.31 -12.48 -3.55
C ALA A 30 10.52 -13.47 -2.40
N LYS A 31 10.25 -13.05 -1.15
CA LYS A 31 10.30 -13.91 0.05
C LYS A 31 9.32 -15.08 0.00
N LEU A 32 8.13 -14.87 -0.57
CA LEU A 32 7.16 -15.95 -0.79
C LEU A 32 7.72 -16.98 -1.78
N LYS A 33 8.36 -16.52 -2.85
CA LYS A 33 8.91 -17.39 -3.89
C LYS A 33 10.15 -18.17 -3.43
N THR A 34 10.91 -17.63 -2.47
CA THR A 34 11.99 -18.34 -1.78
C THR A 34 11.50 -19.22 -0.63
N MET A 35 10.19 -19.35 -0.42
CA MET A 35 9.56 -20.06 0.71
C MET A 35 10.00 -19.57 2.09
N GLN A 36 10.59 -18.37 2.18
CA GLN A 36 11.06 -17.76 3.43
C GLN A 36 9.95 -16.96 4.13
N LEU A 37 8.77 -16.84 3.52
CA LEU A 37 7.66 -16.08 4.07
C LEU A 37 6.87 -16.92 5.06
N THR A 38 7.06 -16.63 6.35
CA THR A 38 6.32 -17.24 7.46
C THR A 38 4.89 -16.70 7.60
N ASN A 39 4.62 -15.47 7.14
CA ASN A 39 3.34 -14.81 7.28
C ASN A 39 2.75 -14.36 5.94
N THR A 40 1.95 -15.22 5.31
CA THR A 40 1.27 -14.93 4.02
C THR A 40 0.19 -13.85 4.15
N SER A 41 -0.29 -13.55 5.37
CA SER A 41 -1.30 -12.51 5.59
C SER A 41 -0.78 -11.12 5.26
N GLU A 42 0.52 -10.88 5.38
CA GLU A 42 1.16 -9.60 5.04
C GLU A 42 1.00 -9.22 3.57
N LEU A 43 1.00 -10.20 2.66
CA LEU A 43 0.71 -9.97 1.24
C LEU A 43 -0.69 -9.37 1.05
N ARG A 44 -1.68 -9.89 1.78
CA ARG A 44 -3.07 -9.43 1.70
C ARG A 44 -3.21 -8.03 2.30
N VAL A 45 -2.55 -7.76 3.42
CA VAL A 45 -2.54 -6.44 4.06
C VAL A 45 -1.90 -5.40 3.15
N ALA A 46 -0.73 -5.70 2.56
CA ALA A 46 -0.05 -4.81 1.63
C ALA A 46 -0.91 -4.47 0.41
N LYS A 47 -1.60 -5.46 -0.19
CA LYS A 47 -2.55 -5.22 -1.29
C LYS A 47 -3.72 -4.31 -0.86
N LYS A 48 -4.28 -4.53 0.34
CA LYS A 48 -5.39 -3.75 0.86
C LYS A 48 -4.98 -2.30 1.17
N ASP A 49 -3.77 -2.11 1.69
CA ASP A 49 -3.21 -0.78 1.93
C ASP A 49 -2.99 -0.02 0.59
N ILE A 50 -2.48 -0.67 -0.46
CA ILE A 50 -2.36 -0.06 -1.80
C ILE A 50 -3.72 0.39 -2.33
N ALA A 51 -4.74 -0.47 -2.22
CA ALA A 51 -6.09 -0.12 -2.68
C ALA A 51 -6.65 1.10 -1.93
N LYS A 52 -6.48 1.16 -0.61
CA LYS A 52 -6.90 2.31 0.21
C LYS A 52 -6.19 3.61 -0.18
N ILE A 53 -4.88 3.56 -0.45
CA ILE A 53 -4.10 4.72 -0.91
C ILE A 53 -4.62 5.20 -2.27
N GLN A 54 -4.89 4.29 -3.21
CA GLN A 54 -5.46 4.65 -4.51
C GLN A 54 -6.85 5.27 -4.37
N THR A 55 -7.71 4.74 -3.49
CA THR A 55 -9.02 5.34 -3.22
C THR A 55 -8.89 6.76 -2.65
N ALA A 56 -7.96 6.98 -1.71
CA ALA A 56 -7.70 8.31 -1.16
C ALA A 56 -7.19 9.29 -2.24
N MET A 57 -6.27 8.85 -3.12
CA MET A 57 -5.82 9.65 -4.26
C MET A 57 -6.95 10.03 -5.22
N THR A 58 -7.84 9.09 -5.55
CA THR A 58 -8.99 9.37 -6.42
C THR A 58 -9.95 10.35 -5.77
N ALA A 59 -10.24 10.18 -4.47
CA ALA A 59 -11.09 11.09 -3.72
C ALA A 59 -10.48 12.51 -3.63
N ALA A 60 -9.17 12.62 -3.46
CA ALA A 60 -8.47 13.91 -3.43
C ALA A 60 -8.42 14.60 -4.81
N LYS A 61 -8.53 13.85 -5.91
CA LYS A 61 -8.60 14.39 -7.28
C LYS A 61 -10.02 14.75 -7.74
N ALA A 62 -11.04 14.21 -7.08
CA ALA A 62 -12.44 14.41 -7.43
C ALA A 62 -13.07 15.64 -6.76
N ASN A 63 -12.37 16.25 -5.79
CA ASN A 63 -12.67 17.56 -5.20
C ASN A 63 -11.83 18.65 -5.89
#